data_AF-A0A2W0H3U1-F1
#
_entry.id   AF-A0A2W0H3U1-F1
#
_cell.length_a   1.000
_cell.length_b   1.000
_cell.length_c   1.000
_cell.angle_alpha   90.00
_cell.angle_beta   90.00
_cell.angle_gamma   90.00
#
_symmetry.space_group_name_H-M   'P 1'
#
loop_
_entity.id
_entity.type
_entity.pdbx_description
1 polymer ?
#
loop_
_entity_poly.entity_id
_entity_poly.type
_entity_poly.pdbx_seq_one_letter_code
_entity_poly.pdbx_strand_id
1 'polypeptide(L)'
;MLVLVIIIFALIISIGHNMAQDEDEKYLILKLIGYYVLGAFTIEIDWFGLPIGLGVVFLLNPRTNRKGKLAVAFIAYVLSYI
;
A
#
# COMPACT_ATOMS: atom_id res chain seq x y z
N MET A 1 -14.87 13.46 0.19
CA MET A 1 -14.71 11.99 0.32
C MET A 1 -14.67 11.27 -1.02
N LEU A 2 -15.74 11.28 -1.85
CA LEU A 2 -15.76 10.50 -3.10
C LEU A 2 -14.64 10.87 -4.10
N VAL A 3 -14.39 12.16 -4.32
CA VAL A 3 -13.29 12.63 -5.18
C VAL A 3 -11.91 12.16 -4.69
N LEU A 4 -11.69 12.16 -3.36
CA LEU A 4 -10.45 11.71 -2.74
C LEU A 4 -10.22 10.21 -2.99
N VAL A 5 -11.26 9.39 -2.82
CA VAL A 5 -11.22 7.94 -3.09
C VAL A 5 -10.86 7.66 -4.56
N ILE A 6 -11.44 8.42 -5.49
CA ILE A 6 -11.15 8.29 -6.93
C ILE A 6 -9.68 8.64 -7.22
N ILE A 7 -9.16 9.72 -6.65
CA ILE A 7 -7.75 10.13 -6.81
C ILE A 7 -6.81 9.04 -6.28
N ILE A 8 -7.12 8.44 -5.13
CA ILE A 8 -6.33 7.36 -4.54
C ILE A 8 -6.34 6.13 -5.43
N PHE A 9 -7.51 5.73 -5.94
CA PHE A 9 -7.63 4.59 -6.85
C PHE A 9 -6.84 4.83 -8.14
N ALA A 10 -6.93 6.03 -8.72
CA ALA A 10 -6.16 6.41 -9.90
C ALA A 10 -4.64 6.38 -9.61
N LEU A 11 -4.21 6.78 -8.41
CA LEU A 11 -2.81 6.73 -7.99
C LEU A 11 -2.31 5.28 -7.88
N ILE A 12 -3.08 4.38 -7.25
CA ILE A 12 -2.74 2.96 -7.12
C ILE A 12 -2.64 2.29 -8.50
N ILE A 13 -3.59 2.59 -9.39
CA ILE A 13 -3.59 2.08 -10.77
C ILE A 13 -2.39 2.63 -11.55
N SER A 14 -2.08 3.92 -11.42
CA SER A 14 -0.93 4.56 -12.10
C SER A 14 0.41 3.99 -11.62
N ILE A 15 0.58 3.83 -10.30
CA ILE A 15 1.76 3.18 -9.72
C ILE A 15 1.84 1.73 -10.21
N GLY A 16 0.74 0.99 -10.14
CA GLY A 16 0.68 -0.40 -10.61
C GLY A 16 0.98 -0.54 -12.10
N HIS A 17 0.51 0.38 -12.93
CA HIS A 17 0.72 0.35 -14.38
C HIS A 17 2.17 0.70 -14.75
N ASN A 18 2.75 1.75 -14.14
CA ASN A 18 4.15 2.13 -14.35
C ASN A 18 5.12 1.03 -13.88
N MET A 19 4.78 0.31 -12.82
CA MET A 19 5.61 -0.76 -12.26
C MET A 19 5.34 -2.14 -12.89
N ALA A 20 4.22 -2.31 -13.61
CA ALA A 20 3.88 -3.56 -14.30
C ALA A 20 4.74 -3.83 -15.55
N GLN A 21 5.65 -2.92 -15.91
CA GLN A 21 6.65 -3.18 -16.94
C GLN A 21 7.75 -4.16 -16.47
N ASP A 22 7.87 -4.41 -15.17
CA ASP A 22 8.56 -5.58 -14.63
C ASP A 22 7.64 -6.81 -14.80
N GLU A 23 7.82 -7.57 -15.89
CA GLU A 23 7.02 -8.77 -16.24
C GLU A 23 7.05 -9.87 -15.15
N ASP A 24 7.97 -9.79 -14.20
CA ASP A 24 8.20 -10.79 -13.16
C ASP A 24 7.10 -10.84 -12.08
N GLU A 25 6.24 -9.82 -11.96
CA GLU A 25 5.26 -9.76 -10.87
C GLU A 25 3.80 -9.84 -11.32
N LYS A 26 3.33 -11.07 -11.51
CA LYS A 26 1.90 -11.36 -11.75
C LYS A 26 1.02 -10.75 -10.65
N TYR A 27 -0.08 -10.12 -11.08
CA TYR A 27 -1.09 -9.49 -10.24
C TYR A 27 -0.59 -8.31 -9.38
N LEU A 28 0.40 -7.56 -9.84
CA LEU A 28 0.96 -6.41 -9.11
C LEU A 28 -0.12 -5.43 -8.62
N ILE A 29 -1.09 -5.07 -9.47
CA ILE A 29 -2.19 -4.17 -9.10
C ILE A 29 -2.99 -4.71 -7.91
N LEU A 30 -3.36 -6.00 -7.94
CA LEU A 30 -4.10 -6.64 -6.84
C LEU A 30 -3.27 -6.66 -5.55
N LYS A 31 -1.96 -6.92 -5.66
CA LYS A 31 -1.05 -6.85 -4.50
C LYS A 31 -1.00 -5.43 -3.93
N LEU A 32 -0.89 -4.41 -4.78
CA LEU A 32 -0.88 -3.00 -4.33
C LEU A 32 -2.20 -2.59 -3.66
N ILE A 33 -3.35 -3.07 -4.15
CA ILE A 33 -4.65 -2.91 -3.48
C ILE A 33 -4.61 -3.57 -2.10
N GLY A 34 -4.09 -4.79 -1.99
CA GLY A 34 -3.93 -5.48 -0.71
C GLY A 34 -3.06 -4.71 0.28
N TYR A 35 -1.91 -4.17 -0.17
CA TYR A 35 -1.04 -3.35 0.66
C TYR A 35 -1.67 -2.01 1.06
N TYR A 36 -2.48 -1.40 0.19
CA TYR A 36 -3.27 -0.22 0.53
C TYR A 36 -4.31 -0.53 1.62
N VAL A 37 -5.09 -1.61 1.45
CA VAL A 37 -6.09 -2.03 2.44
C VAL A 37 -5.40 -2.30 3.79
N LEU A 38 -4.30 -3.05 3.80
CA LEU A 38 -3.55 -3.33 5.04
C LEU A 38 -2.94 -2.06 5.65
N GLY A 39 -2.50 -1.10 4.83
CA GLY A 39 -1.93 0.16 5.30
C GLY A 39 -2.95 1.07 5.99
N ALA A 40 -4.24 0.90 5.71
CA ALA A 40 -5.31 1.66 6.36
C ALA A 40 -5.62 1.16 7.79
N PHE A 41 -5.04 0.04 8.23
CA PHE A 41 -5.22 -0.49 9.58
C PHE A 41 -3.97 -0.28 10.43
N THR A 42 -4.18 0.13 11.68
CA THR A 42 -3.15 0.27 12.70
C THR A 42 -3.53 -0.62 13.89
N ILE A 43 -2.56 -1.35 14.44
CA ILE A 43 -2.72 -2.04 15.73
C ILE A 43 -2.10 -1.16 16.79
N GLU A 44 -2.88 -0.79 17.80
CA GLU A 44 -2.39 -0.02 18.94
C GLU A 44 -1.83 -0.98 20.00
N ILE A 45 -0.56 -0.80 20.37
CA ILE A 45 0.10 -1.50 21.46
C ILE A 45 0.60 -0.44 22.44
N ASP A 46 -0.12 -0.27 23.54
CA ASP A 46 0.09 0.77 24.56
C ASP A 46 0.22 2.18 23.94
N TRP A 47 1.45 2.68 23.82
CA TRP A 47 1.81 4.01 23.33
C TRP A 47 2.32 4.01 21.88
N PHE A 48 2.33 2.85 21.22
CA PHE A 48 2.85 2.68 19.87
C PHE A 48 1.79 2.13 18.92
N GLY A 49 1.45 2.93 17.88
CA GLY A 49 0.60 2.48 16.77
C GLY A 49 1.45 1.78 15.72
N LEU A 50 1.23 0.48 15.50
CA LEU A 50 1.88 -0.29 14.46
C LEU A 50 1.02 -0.31 13.17
N PRO A 51 1.42 0.41 12.10
CA PRO A 51 0.77 0.31 10.80
C PRO A 51 0.91 -1.09 10.22
N ILE A 52 -0.21 -1.83 10.09
CA ILE A 52 -0.20 -3.22 9.66
C ILE A 52 0.41 -3.34 8.27
N GLY A 53 -0.01 -2.50 7.33
CA GLY A 53 0.51 -2.54 5.95
C GLY A 53 2.02 -2.35 5.86
N LEU A 54 2.60 -1.43 6.64
CA LEU A 54 4.05 -1.27 6.68
C LEU A 54 4.71 -2.48 7.32
N GLY A 55 4.18 -2.96 8.45
CA GLY A 55 4.66 -4.17 9.12
C GLY A 55 4.70 -5.38 8.18
N VAL A 56 3.66 -5.58 7.37
CA VAL A 56 3.59 -6.67 6.38
C VAL A 56 4.65 -6.53 5.29
N VAL A 57 4.95 -5.31 4.82
CA VAL A 57 6.04 -5.11 3.85
C VAL A 57 7.40 -5.44 4.46
N PHE A 58 7.64 -5.03 5.71
CA PHE A 58 8.89 -5.36 6.40
C PHE A 58 9.02 -6.86 6.70
N LEU A 59 7.95 -7.51 7.15
CA LEU A 59 7.93 -8.94 7.48
C LEU A 59 8.12 -9.82 6.24
N LEU A 60 7.39 -9.54 5.16
CA LEU A 60 7.47 -10.34 3.94
C LEU A 60 8.70 -10.02 3.09
N ASN A 61 9.35 -8.87 3.33
CA ASN A 61 10.51 -8.37 2.61
C ASN A 61 10.46 -8.65 1.09
N PRO A 62 9.42 -8.16 0.38
CA PRO A 62 9.20 -8.53 -1.01
C PRO A 62 10.38 -8.08 -1.87
N ARG A 63 10.90 -9.01 -2.70
CA ARG A 63 12.07 -8.75 -3.56
C ARG A 63 11.75 -7.80 -4.72
N THR A 64 10.54 -7.89 -5.26
CA THR A 64 10.05 -7.08 -6.39
C THR A 64 9.11 -5.98 -5.92
N ASN A 65 9.17 -4.82 -6.59
CA ASN A 65 8.25 -3.69 -6.38
C ASN A 65 8.09 -3.25 -4.92
N ARG A 66 9.09 -3.49 -4.06
CA ARG A 66 9.05 -3.16 -2.63
C ARG A 66 8.74 -1.69 -2.38
N LYS A 67 9.32 -0.80 -3.19
CA LYS A 67 9.07 0.65 -3.12
C LYS A 67 7.60 0.98 -3.37
N GLY A 68 6.98 0.37 -4.38
CA GLY A 68 5.55 0.54 -4.69
C GLY A 68 4.67 0.06 -3.55
N LYS A 69 4.94 -1.14 -3.02
CA LYS A 69 4.22 -1.74 -1.89
C LYS A 69 4.33 -0.88 -0.61
N LEU A 70 5.53 -0.36 -0.31
CA LEU A 70 5.74 0.59 0.79
C LEU A 70 4.97 1.89 0.57
N ALA A 71 5.02 2.45 -0.65
CA ALA A 71 4.37 3.71 -0.96
C ALA A 71 2.85 3.64 -0.76
N VAL A 72 2.19 2.61 -1.31
CA VAL A 72 0.73 2.46 -1.14
C VAL A 72 0.34 2.15 0.30
N ALA A 73 1.12 1.36 1.03
CA ALA A 73 0.87 1.11 2.44
C ALA A 73 1.05 2.37 3.30
N PHE A 74 2.05 3.20 2.99
CA PHE A 74 2.29 4.47 3.68
C PHE A 74 1.22 5.51 3.38
N ILE A 75 0.82 5.65 2.11
CA ILE A 75 -0.26 6.56 1.70
C ILE A 75 -1.56 6.17 2.41
N ALA A 76 -1.91 4.88 2.44
CA ALA A 76 -3.09 4.39 3.15
C ALA A 76 -3.05 4.71 4.65
N TYR A 77 -1.88 4.52 5.27
CA TYR A 77 -1.68 4.86 6.68
C TYR A 77 -1.93 6.34 6.93
N VAL A 78 -1.28 7.24 6.18
CA VAL A 78 -1.48 8.69 6.34
C VAL A 78 -2.95 9.07 6.18
N LEU A 79 -3.62 8.51 5.18
CA LEU A 79 -5.04 8.78 4.92
C LEU A 79 -5.97 8.23 6.00
N SER A 80 -5.57 7.20 6.76
CA SER A 80 -6.41 6.66 7.84
C SER A 80 -6.57 7.63 9.02
N TYR A 81 -5.74 8.67 9.10
CA TYR A 81 -5.80 9.72 10.14
C TYR A 81 -6.44 11.02 9.66
N ILE A 82 -6.92 11.09 8.41
CA ILE A 82 -7.56 12.27 7.80
C ILE A 82 -9.05 12.00 7.59
#